data_AF-A0A535DMF9-F1
#
_entry.id   AF-A0A535DMF9-F1
#
_cell.length_a   1.000
_cell.length_b   1.000
_cell.length_c   1.000
_cell.angle_alpha   90.00
_cell.angle_beta   90.00
_cell.angle_gamma   90.00
#
_symmetry.space_group_name_H-M   'P 1'
#
loop_
_entity.id
_entity.type
_entity.pdbx_description
1 polymer ?
#
loop_
_entity_poly.entity_id
_entity_poly.type
_entity_poly.pdbx_seq_one_letter_code
_entity_poly.pdbx_strand_id
1 'polypeptide(L)'
;LALPLVADGQSIGAAVLAERDHQRAFTPDEVQRAQGLALQAAVAIKNARLHALAEEERHLQKDFVLIGFGQWGQKAYQHLLTLKQFFNFRTHVVEQDSPGSRERVGTKEEEVRGHGDAFYWDSPSAPAHDQLERELESSS
;
A
#
# COMPACT_ATOMS: atom_id res chain seq x y z
N LEU A 1 -51.54 -3.76 17.30
CA LEU A 1 -50.81 -3.12 18.42
C LEU A 1 -49.55 -2.48 17.86
N ALA A 2 -49.30 -1.21 18.15
CA ALA A 2 -48.05 -0.54 17.79
C ALA A 2 -47.31 -0.16 19.08
N LEU A 3 -46.01 -0.43 19.13
CA LEU A 3 -45.15 -0.18 20.27
C LEU A 3 -43.96 0.66 19.82
N PRO A 4 -43.62 1.76 20.53
CA PRO A 4 -42.48 2.57 20.17
C PRO A 4 -41.18 1.80 20.46
N LEU A 5 -40.22 1.90 19.54
CA LEU A 5 -38.86 1.45 19.76
C LEU A 5 -38.06 2.64 20.29
N VAL A 6 -37.79 2.65 21.59
CA VAL A 6 -37.10 3.75 22.27
C VAL A 6 -35.75 3.28 22.75
N ALA A 7 -34.69 3.99 22.35
CA ALA A 7 -33.33 3.80 22.86
C ALA A 7 -32.79 5.15 23.34
N ASP A 8 -32.15 5.19 24.50
CA ASP A 8 -31.64 6.42 25.14
C ASP A 8 -32.68 7.55 25.26
N GLY A 9 -33.94 7.21 25.49
CA GLY A 9 -35.04 8.19 25.56
C GLY A 9 -35.46 8.78 24.21
N GLN A 10 -34.87 8.35 23.09
CA GLN A 10 -35.28 8.75 21.75
C GLN A 10 -36.03 7.64 21.02
N SER A 11 -37.15 7.98 20.39
CA SER A 11 -37.87 7.07 19.51
C SER A 11 -37.09 6.87 18.22
N ILE A 12 -36.67 5.63 17.96
CA ILE A 12 -35.94 5.22 16.76
C ILE A 12 -36.82 4.48 15.75
N GLY A 13 -38.09 4.22 16.09
CA GLY A 13 -39.05 3.56 15.23
C GLY A 13 -40.27 3.01 15.99
N ALA A 14 -41.00 2.09 15.35
CA ALA A 14 -42.12 1.40 15.96
C ALA A 14 -42.15 -0.09 15.55
N ALA A 15 -42.48 -0.96 16.49
CA ALA A 15 -42.81 -2.36 16.25
C ALA A 15 -44.32 -2.50 16.13
N VAL A 16 -44.78 -3.16 15.06
CA VAL A 16 -46.21 -3.37 14.81
C VAL A 16 -46.50 -4.87 14.90
N LEU A 17 -47.39 -5.22 15.82
CA LEU A 17 -47.98 -6.55 15.91
C LEU A 17 -49.39 -6.47 15.32
N ALA A 18 -49.62 -7.25 14.27
CA ALA A 18 -50.88 -7.32 13.56
C ALA A 18 -51.27 -8.78 13.31
N GLU A 19 -52.55 -9.08 13.49
CA GLU A 19 -53.17 -10.36 13.16
C GLU A 19 -54.13 -10.12 12.01
N ARG A 20 -54.01 -10.90 10.93
CA ARG A 20 -54.68 -10.60 9.65
C ARG A 20 -56.04 -11.27 9.52
N ASP A 21 -56.23 -12.43 10.13
CA ASP A 21 -57.39 -13.29 9.88
C ASP A 21 -58.59 -13.00 10.79
N HIS A 22 -58.39 -12.26 11.89
CA HIS A 22 -59.45 -11.93 12.83
C HIS A 22 -59.13 -10.67 13.65
N GLN A 23 -60.18 -9.94 14.05
CA GLN A 23 -60.05 -8.82 14.98
C GLN A 23 -59.68 -9.35 16.37
N ARG A 24 -58.42 -9.17 16.75
CA ARG A 24 -57.93 -9.51 18.09
C ARG A 24 -57.68 -8.25 18.92
N ALA A 25 -58.17 -8.27 20.15
CA ALA A 25 -57.72 -7.38 21.21
C ALA A 25 -56.55 -8.03 21.97
N PHE A 26 -55.43 -7.32 22.09
CA PHE A 26 -54.29 -7.78 22.89
C PHE A 26 -54.61 -7.61 24.37
N THR A 27 -54.30 -8.63 25.16
CA THR A 27 -54.47 -8.55 26.62
C THR A 27 -53.39 -7.65 27.24
N PRO A 28 -53.62 -7.07 28.44
CA PRO A 28 -52.61 -6.26 29.12
C PRO A 28 -51.26 -6.96 29.30
N ASP A 29 -51.29 -8.26 29.64
CA ASP A 29 -50.07 -9.06 29.81
C ASP A 29 -49.30 -9.26 28.50
N GLU A 30 -50.01 -9.42 27.38
CA GLU A 30 -49.40 -9.50 26.05
C GLU A 30 -48.75 -8.18 25.65
N VAL A 31 -49.43 -7.06 25.91
CA VAL A 31 -48.89 -5.73 25.67
C VAL A 31 -47.62 -5.52 26.49
N GLN A 32 -47.63 -5.88 27.78
CA GLN A 32 -46.47 -5.72 28.67
C GLN A 32 -45.27 -6.55 28.18
N ARG A 33 -45.49 -7.81 27.78
CA ARG A 33 -44.42 -8.65 27.21
C ARG A 33 -43.90 -8.08 25.90
N ALA A 34 -44.80 -7.68 24.99
CA ALA A 34 -44.42 -7.11 23.72
C ALA A 34 -43.65 -5.78 23.89
N GLN A 35 -44.00 -4.98 24.90
CA GLN A 35 -43.29 -3.75 25.24
C GLN A 35 -41.87 -4.02 25.76
N GLY A 36 -41.68 -5.07 26.57
CA GLY A 36 -40.34 -5.54 26.97
C GLY A 36 -39.49 -5.97 25.77
N LEU A 37 -40.08 -6.71 24.82
CA LEU A 37 -39.40 -7.09 23.57
C LEU A 37 -39.06 -5.87 22.71
N ALA A 38 -39.97 -4.90 22.60
CA ALA A 38 -39.74 -3.65 21.87
C ALA A 38 -38.56 -2.85 22.46
N LEU A 39 -38.42 -2.83 23.79
CA LEU A 39 -37.28 -2.19 24.47
C LEU A 39 -35.95 -2.88 24.11
N GLN A 40 -35.90 -4.21 24.19
CA GLN A 40 -34.70 -4.97 23.85
C GLN A 40 -34.34 -4.84 22.36
N ALA A 41 -35.34 -4.90 21.48
CA ALA A 41 -35.16 -4.71 20.04
C ALA A 41 -34.62 -3.32 19.72
N ALA A 42 -35.09 -2.27 20.41
CA ALA A 42 -34.61 -0.92 20.20
C ALA A 42 -33.10 -0.78 20.51
N VAL A 43 -32.65 -1.37 21.63
CA VAL A 43 -31.23 -1.41 22.00
C VAL A 43 -30.41 -2.17 20.97
N ALA A 44 -30.88 -3.34 20.54
CA ALA A 44 -30.18 -4.16 19.55
C ALA A 44 -30.04 -3.45 18.19
N ILE A 45 -31.11 -2.81 17.71
CA ILE A 45 -31.10 -2.05 16.44
C ILE A 45 -30.12 -0.89 16.51
N LYS A 46 -30.09 -0.16 17.64
CA LYS A 46 -29.13 0.93 17.85
C LYS A 46 -27.69 0.41 17.78
N ASN A 47 -27.39 -0.68 18.49
CA ASN A 47 -26.05 -1.27 18.49
C ASN A 47 -25.63 -1.76 17.10
N ALA A 48 -26.55 -2.39 16.35
CA ALA A 48 -26.28 -2.82 14.98
C ALA A 48 -25.97 -1.65 14.05
N ARG A 49 -26.70 -0.52 14.17
CA ARG A 49 -26.41 0.71 13.42
C ARG A 49 -25.04 1.30 13.77
N LEU A 50 -24.70 1.36 15.06
CA LEU A 50 -23.38 1.84 15.51
C LEU A 50 -22.25 0.96 14.97
N HIS A 51 -22.44 -0.37 14.98
CA HIS A 51 -21.48 -1.31 14.41
C HIS A 51 -21.32 -1.14 12.90
N ALA A 52 -22.41 -0.98 12.17
CA ALA A 52 -22.37 -0.77 10.72
C ALA A 52 -21.58 0.51 10.36
N LEU A 53 -21.81 1.60 11.09
CA LEU A 53 -21.09 2.85 10.91
C LEU A 53 -19.58 2.70 11.20
N ALA A 54 -19.25 2.03 12.29
CA ALA A 54 -17.85 1.78 12.66
C ALA A 54 -17.12 0.88 11.63
N GLU A 55 -17.82 -0.07 11.02
CA GLU A 55 -17.22 -0.91 9.99
C GLU A 55 -16.96 -0.13 8.69
N GLU A 56 -17.89 0.75 8.29
CA GLU A 56 -17.71 1.66 7.15
C GLU A 56 -16.46 2.54 7.30
N GLU A 57 -16.24 3.12 8.49
CA GLU A 57 -15.01 3.89 8.78
C GLU A 57 -13.74 3.05 8.65
N ARG A 58 -13.78 1.78 9.07
CA ARG A 58 -12.63 0.86 8.93
C ARG A 58 -12.37 0.47 7.49
N HIS A 59 -13.40 0.39 6.65
CA HIS A 59 -13.23 0.15 5.23
C HIS A 59 -12.49 1.30 4.55
N LEU A 60 -12.84 2.56 4.87
CA LEU A 60 -12.14 3.74 4.34
C LEU A 60 -10.66 3.78 4.75
N GLN A 61 -10.34 3.33 5.96
CA GLN A 61 -8.97 3.33 6.47
C GLN A 61 -8.05 2.32 5.75
N LYS A 62 -8.61 1.19 5.27
CA LYS A 62 -7.86 0.16 4.53
C LYS A 62 -7.53 0.62 3.10
N ASP A 63 -8.46 1.30 2.43
CA ASP A 63 -8.24 1.80 1.07
C ASP A 63 -7.14 2.87 1.01
N PHE A 64 -7.06 3.71 2.03
CA PHE A 64 -6.01 4.73 2.15
C PHE A 64 -4.59 4.14 2.18
N VAL A 65 -4.39 2.99 2.87
CA VAL A 65 -3.09 2.32 2.96
C VAL A 65 -2.65 1.82 1.57
N LEU A 66 -3.55 1.20 0.81
CA LEU A 66 -3.22 0.65 -0.52
C LEU A 66 -2.91 1.76 -1.54
N ILE A 67 -3.68 2.85 -1.52
CA ILE A 67 -3.42 4.05 -2.35
C ILE A 67 -2.05 4.65 -1.99
N GLY A 68 -1.72 4.71 -0.71
CA GLY A 68 -0.43 5.20 -0.22
C GLY A 68 0.76 4.40 -0.77
N PHE A 69 0.68 3.06 -0.77
CA PHE A 69 1.74 2.22 -1.34
C PHE A 69 1.94 2.43 -2.84
N GLY A 70 0.85 2.57 -3.61
CA GLY A 70 0.94 2.86 -5.04
C GLY A 70 1.64 4.21 -5.32
N GLN A 71 1.29 5.25 -4.57
CA GLN A 71 1.90 6.58 -4.70
C GLN A 71 3.38 6.60 -4.28
N TRP A 72 3.75 5.85 -3.24
CA TRP A 72 5.13 5.75 -2.78
C TRP A 72 6.01 5.02 -3.80
N GLY A 73 5.51 3.93 -4.40
CA GLY A 73 6.17 3.24 -5.50
C GLY A 73 6.42 4.15 -6.71
N GLN A 74 5.41 4.94 -7.12
CA GLN A 74 5.55 5.90 -8.22
C GLN A 74 6.60 6.98 -7.92
N LYS A 75 6.59 7.54 -6.70
CA LYS A 75 7.60 8.53 -6.27
C LYS A 75 8.99 7.93 -6.23
N ALA A 76 9.16 6.75 -5.66
CA ALA A 76 10.44 6.05 -5.58
C ALA A 76 10.99 5.75 -6.99
N TYR A 77 10.13 5.30 -7.91
CA TYR A 77 10.49 5.10 -9.31
C TYR A 77 10.95 6.40 -9.99
N GLN A 78 10.23 7.50 -9.79
CA GLN A 78 10.61 8.81 -10.33
C GLN A 78 11.97 9.29 -9.80
N HIS A 79 12.24 9.06 -8.51
CA HIS A 79 13.53 9.37 -7.89
C HIS A 79 14.66 8.48 -8.43
N LEU A 80 14.42 7.18 -8.60
CA LEU A 80 15.38 6.26 -9.20
C LEU A 80 15.74 6.66 -10.64
N LEU A 81 14.76 7.05 -11.45
CA LEU A 81 15.01 7.56 -12.81
C LEU A 81 15.83 8.85 -12.79
N THR A 82 15.54 9.75 -11.86
CA THR A 82 16.30 10.99 -11.67
C THR A 82 17.75 10.68 -11.30
N LEU A 83 17.96 9.73 -10.38
CA LEU A 83 19.30 9.24 -10.03
C LEU A 83 20.04 8.70 -11.25
N LYS A 84 19.40 7.86 -12.06
CA LYS A 84 19.99 7.31 -13.29
C LYS A 84 20.47 8.42 -14.22
N GLN A 85 19.71 9.50 -14.34
CA GLN A 85 20.07 10.65 -15.18
C GLN A 85 21.28 11.44 -14.62
N PHE A 86 21.36 11.62 -13.29
CA PHE A 86 22.51 12.23 -12.65
C PHE A 86 23.79 11.40 -12.76
N PHE A 87 23.71 10.09 -12.59
CA PHE A 87 24.88 9.21 -12.72
C PHE A 87 25.34 9.07 -14.17
N ASN A 88 24.43 8.96 -15.14
CA ASN A 88 24.81 9.05 -16.56
C ASN A 88 25.49 10.39 -16.91
N PHE A 89 25.07 11.49 -16.31
CA PHE A 89 25.67 12.81 -16.53
C PHE A 89 27.05 12.97 -15.86
N ARG A 90 27.25 12.40 -14.66
CA ARG A 90 28.54 12.41 -13.95
C ARG A 90 29.59 11.46 -14.54
N THR A 91 29.20 10.61 -15.47
CA THR A 91 30.07 9.62 -16.13
C THR A 91 30.35 10.02 -17.58
N HIS A 92 30.46 11.32 -17.85
CA HIS A 92 31.04 11.82 -19.09
C HIS A 92 32.24 12.73 -18.77
N VAL A 93 33.42 12.16 -19.04
CA VAL A 93 34.68 12.79 -19.41
C VAL A 93 35.24 13.86 -18.46
N VAL A 94 36.30 13.47 -17.75
CA VAL A 94 37.47 14.34 -17.61
C VAL A 94 38.65 13.57 -18.19
N GLU A 95 38.90 13.77 -19.48
CA GLU A 95 40.18 13.48 -20.11
C GLU A 95 41.23 14.37 -19.44
N GLN A 96 42.13 13.76 -18.67
CA GLN A 96 43.31 14.44 -18.17
C GLN A 96 44.39 14.34 -19.25
N ASP A 97 44.54 15.41 -20.03
CA ASP A 97 45.65 15.58 -20.96
C ASP A 97 46.99 15.50 -20.20
N SER A 98 47.77 14.47 -20.47
CA SER A 98 49.18 14.40 -20.11
C SER A 98 49.99 13.92 -21.31
N PRO A 99 51.08 14.60 -21.70
CA PRO A 99 51.73 14.35 -22.99
C PRO A 99 52.53 13.05 -22.94
N GLY A 100 52.11 12.06 -23.73
CA GLY A 100 52.80 10.77 -23.87
C GLY A 100 51.91 9.58 -24.25
N SER A 101 50.59 9.72 -24.17
CA SER A 101 49.65 8.58 -24.26
C SER A 101 49.28 8.10 -25.68
N ARG A 102 49.70 8.79 -26.75
CA ARG A 102 49.29 8.46 -28.13
C ARG A 102 49.57 7.01 -28.53
N GLU A 103 50.64 6.42 -28.00
CA GLU A 103 51.04 5.05 -28.34
C GLU A 103 50.26 3.97 -27.54
N ARG A 104 49.59 4.34 -26.44
CA ARG A 104 48.77 3.43 -25.62
C ARG A 104 47.26 3.53 -25.88
N VAL A 105 46.83 4.53 -26.65
CA VAL A 105 45.42 4.76 -26.99
C VAL A 105 44.96 3.85 -28.13
N GLY A 106 45.82 3.54 -29.10
CA GLY A 106 45.44 2.70 -30.24
C GLY A 106 44.98 1.29 -29.84
N THR A 107 45.64 0.68 -28.84
CA THR A 107 45.26 -0.65 -28.35
C THR A 107 43.95 -0.66 -27.55
N LYS A 108 43.62 0.44 -26.87
CA LYS A 108 42.39 0.58 -26.08
C LYS A 108 41.17 0.99 -26.92
N GLU A 109 41.37 1.77 -27.98
CA GLU A 109 40.30 2.14 -28.91
C GLU A 109 39.75 0.92 -29.69
N GLU A 110 40.62 -0.03 -30.02
CA GLU A 110 40.24 -1.24 -30.78
C GLU A 110 39.42 -2.22 -29.92
N GLU A 111 39.73 -2.30 -28.62
CA GLU A 111 39.01 -3.11 -27.62
C GLU A 111 37.61 -2.55 -27.33
N VAL A 112 37.49 -1.23 -27.16
CA VAL A 112 36.20 -0.54 -26.96
C VAL A 112 35.30 -0.63 -28.19
N ARG A 113 35.88 -0.55 -29.40
CA ARG A 113 35.12 -0.68 -30.66
C ARG A 113 34.63 -2.11 -30.91
N GLY A 114 35.31 -3.11 -30.36
CA GLY A 114 34.94 -4.52 -30.47
C GLY A 114 33.91 -5.00 -29.45
N HIS A 115 33.88 -4.45 -28.23
CA HIS A 115 33.06 -4.99 -27.12
C HIS A 115 32.02 -4.00 -26.57
N GLY A 116 32.05 -2.73 -26.96
CA GLY A 116 31.00 -1.74 -26.63
C GLY A 116 31.17 -1.05 -25.28
N ASP A 117 31.91 -1.66 -24.36
CA ASP A 117 32.26 -1.12 -23.06
C ASP A 117 33.54 -1.79 -22.55
N ALA A 118 34.50 -0.98 -22.10
CA ALA A 118 35.66 -1.46 -21.35
C ALA A 118 35.73 -0.65 -20.07
N PHE A 119 35.22 -1.20 -18.97
CA PHE A 119 35.39 -0.61 -17.66
C PHE A 119 36.84 -0.80 -17.19
N TYR A 120 37.35 0.14 -16.39
CA TYR A 120 38.75 0.13 -15.93
C TYR A 120 39.15 -1.15 -15.16
N TRP A 121 38.19 -1.86 -14.56
CA TRP A 121 38.39 -3.08 -13.78
C TRP A 121 38.17 -4.39 -14.58
N ASP A 122 37.68 -4.31 -15.83
CA ASP A 122 37.45 -5.48 -16.69
C ASP A 122 38.70 -5.82 -17.53
N SER A 123 39.73 -4.98 -17.50
CA SER A 123 40.98 -5.27 -18.20
C SER A 123 41.78 -6.33 -17.44
N PRO A 124 42.30 -7.39 -18.11
CA PRO A 124 43.16 -8.41 -17.49
C PRO A 124 44.46 -7.87 -16.89
N SER A 125 44.80 -6.61 -17.19
CA SER A 125 45.97 -5.92 -16.65
C SER A 125 45.66 -4.99 -15.46
N ALA A 126 44.38 -4.90 -15.07
CA ALA A 126 43.95 -4.04 -13.99
C ALA A 126 44.21 -4.71 -12.63
N PRO A 127 44.92 -4.06 -11.70
CA PRO A 127 45.20 -4.63 -10.37
C PRO A 127 43.92 -4.89 -9.54
N ALA A 128 42.78 -4.32 -9.95
CA ALA A 128 41.47 -4.58 -9.36
C ALA A 128 40.89 -5.96 -9.72
N HIS A 129 41.26 -6.52 -10.88
CA HIS A 129 40.80 -7.84 -11.32
C HIS A 129 41.27 -8.94 -10.37
N ASP A 130 42.58 -8.96 -10.07
CA ASP A 130 43.19 -9.93 -9.15
C ASP A 130 42.67 -9.80 -7.71
N GLN A 131 42.18 -8.61 -7.34
CA GLN A 131 41.59 -8.39 -6.02
C GLN A 131 40.16 -8.95 -5.96
N LEU A 132 39.38 -8.77 -7.02
CA LEU A 132 38.04 -9.35 -7.16
C LEU A 132 38.06 -10.88 -7.23
N GLU A 133 39.00 -11.48 -7.97
CA GLU A 133 39.13 -12.94 -8.01
C GLU A 133 39.48 -13.52 -6.64
N ARG A 134 40.40 -12.90 -5.89
CA ARG A 134 40.75 -13.34 -4.53
C ARG A 134 39.58 -13.23 -3.56
N GLU A 135 38.77 -12.19 -3.68
CA GLU A 135 37.58 -12.01 -2.83
C GLU A 135 36.47 -13.01 -3.19
N LEU A 136 36.28 -13.33 -4.47
CA LEU A 136 35.30 -14.32 -4.93
C LEU A 136 35.70 -15.76 -4.57
N GLU A 137 36.99 -16.12 -4.71
CA GLU A 137 37.52 -17.42 -4.28
C GLU A 137 37.44 -17.61 -2.76
N SER A 138 37.51 -16.53 -1.98
CA SER A 138 37.35 -16.59 -0.52
C SER A 138 35.90 -16.81 -0.04
N SER A 139 34.93 -16.66 -0.96
CA SER A 139 33.49 -16.72 -0.66
C SER A 139 32.80 -18.00 -1.16
N SER A 140 33.57 -18.99 -1.65
CA SER A 140 33.10 -20.31 -2.12
C SER A 140 33.64 -21.43 -1.23
#